data_AF-A0A6I2ULJ4-F1
#
_entry.id   AF-A0A6I2ULJ4-F1
#
_cell.length_a   1.000
_cell.length_b   1.000
_cell.length_c   1.000
_cell.angle_alpha   90.00
_cell.angle_beta   90.00
_cell.angle_gamma   90.00
#
_symmetry.space_group_name_H-M   'P 1'
#
loop_
_entity.id
_entity.type
_entity.pdbx_description
1 polymer ?
#
loop_
_entity_poly.entity_id
_entity_poly.type
_entity_poly.pdbx_seq_one_letter_code
_entity_poly.pdbx_strand_id
1 'polypeptide(L)' 'MSTVSVRVDAGLFSEAASIGKAEYRSAAQQINYWAMLGKNALANPDLPIEFIREILIAKELPQEPFEFREE' A
#
# COMPACT_ATOMS: atom_id res chain seq x y z
N MET A 1 16.11 -3.34 9.02
CA MET A 1 14.92 -4.14 8.66
C MET A 1 15.34 -5.59 8.57
N SER A 2 14.70 -6.48 9.33
CA SER A 2 14.87 -7.92 9.18
C SER A 2 14.09 -8.39 7.94
N THR A 3 14.70 -9.23 7.11
CA THR A 3 14.03 -9.85 5.97
C THR A 3 13.63 -11.28 6.33
N VAL A 4 12.48 -11.73 5.85
CA VAL A 4 11.99 -13.10 6.00
C VAL A 4 11.75 -13.66 4.61
N SER A 5 12.27 -14.85 4.33
CA SER A 5 12.03 -15.55 3.08
C SER A 5 10.68 -16.26 3.15
N VAL A 6 9.83 -16.05 2.14
CA VAL A 6 8.49 -16.63 2.05
C VAL A 6 8.32 -17.25 0.67
N ARG A 7 7.68 -18.43 0.60
CA ARG A 7 7.30 -19.02 -0.69
C ARG A 7 6.04 -18.33 -1.19
N VAL A 8 6.05 -17.96 -2.46
CA VAL A 8 4.94 -17.29 -3.14
C VAL A 8 4.63 -18.05 -4.41
N ASP A 9 3.36 -18.08 -4.80
CA ASP A 9 2.95 -18.61 -6.10
C ASP A 9 3.68 -17.88 -7.25
N ALA A 10 4.14 -18.65 -8.24
CA ALA A 10 4.92 -18.11 -9.35
C ALA A 10 4.09 -17.19 -10.25
N GLY A 11 2.80 -17.48 -10.43
CA GLY A 11 1.87 -16.64 -11.17
C GLY A 11 1.67 -15.30 -10.47
N LEU A 12 1.39 -15.33 -9.17
CA LEU A 12 1.25 -14.12 -8.35
C LEU A 12 2.51 -13.25 -8.39
N PHE A 13 3.70 -13.87 -8.31
CA PHE A 13 4.96 -13.12 -8.39
C PHE A 13 5.15 -12.48 -9.77
N SER A 14 4.81 -13.18 -10.85
CA SER A 14 4.89 -12.65 -12.22
C SER A 14 3.93 -11.47 -12.42
N GLU A 15 2.70 -11.57 -11.92
CA GLU A 15 1.71 -10.49 -11.97
C GLU A 15 2.18 -9.27 -11.17
N ALA A 16 2.68 -9.49 -9.96
CA ALA A 16 3.25 -8.44 -9.12
C ALA A 16 4.46 -7.76 -9.78
N ALA A 17 5.29 -8.50 -10.52
CA ALA A 17 6.40 -7.93 -11.27
C ALA A 17 5.92 -7.04 -12.42
N SER A 18 4.87 -7.46 -13.13
CA SER A 18 4.28 -6.70 -14.24
C SER A 18 3.63 -5.40 -13.75
N ILE A 19 2.74 -5.50 -12.76
CA ILE A 19 2.04 -4.35 -12.18
C ILE A 19 3.02 -3.44 -11.43
N GLY A 20 3.92 -4.03 -10.64
CA GLY A 20 4.96 -3.29 -9.93
C GLY A 20 5.81 -2.44 -10.87
N LYS A 21 6.19 -2.97 -12.04
CA LYS A 21 6.95 -2.20 -13.04
C LYS A 21 6.18 -0.96 -13.53
N ALA A 22 4.88 -1.06 -13.78
CA ALA A 22 4.05 0.07 -14.18
C ALA A 22 3.90 1.12 -13.06
N GLU A 23 3.97 0.65 -11.81
CA GLU A 23 3.78 1.43 -10.59
C GLU A 23 5.10 1.86 -9.91
N TYR A 24 6.24 1.67 -10.58
CA TYR A 24 7.58 1.95 -10.05
C TYR A 24 7.92 1.24 -8.72
N ARG A 25 7.44 0.00 -8.56
CA ARG A 25 7.70 -0.91 -7.41
C ARG A 25 8.36 -2.21 -7.88
N SER A 26 9.26 -2.77 -7.06
CA SER A 26 9.69 -4.17 -7.25
C SER A 26 8.53 -5.15 -7.01
N ALA A 27 8.63 -6.37 -7.53
CA ALA A 27 7.61 -7.40 -7.31
C ALA A 27 7.33 -7.64 -5.81
N ALA A 28 8.38 -7.69 -4.99
CA ALA A 28 8.24 -7.83 -3.55
C ALA A 28 7.53 -6.63 -2.90
N GLN A 29 7.85 -5.41 -3.32
CA GLN A 29 7.16 -4.20 -2.85
C GLN A 29 5.68 -4.20 -3.27
N GLN A 30 5.38 -4.65 -4.50
CA GLN A 30 4.01 -4.74 -5.00
C GLN A 30 3.18 -5.77 -4.22
N ILE A 31 3.76 -6.94 -3.90
CA ILE A 31 3.10 -7.95 -3.05
C ILE A 31 2.83 -7.39 -1.65
N ASN A 32 3.81 -6.72 -1.04
CA ASN A 32 3.63 -6.09 0.27
C ASN A 32 2.53 -5.00 0.23
N TYR A 33 2.49 -4.22 -0.85
CA TYR A 33 1.45 -3.21 -1.07
C TYR A 33 0.05 -3.85 -1.13
N TRP A 34 -0.13 -4.91 -1.92
CA TRP A 34 -1.40 -5.64 -1.97
C TRP A 34 -1.78 -6.26 -0.63
N ALA A 35 -0.82 -6.85 0.09
CA ALA A 35 -1.06 -7.42 1.41
C ALA A 35 -1.49 -6.35 2.42
N MET A 36 -0.85 -5.18 2.40
CA MET A 36 -1.22 -4.04 3.24
C MET A 36 -2.62 -3.53 2.90
N LEU A 37 -2.93 -3.36 1.61
CA LEU A 37 -4.23 -2.88 1.17
C LEU A 37 -5.35 -3.88 1.52
N GLY A 38 -5.13 -5.16 1.23
CA GLY A 38 -6.07 -6.23 1.54
C GLY A 38 -6.34 -6.38 3.04
N LYS A 39 -5.31 -6.25 3.90
CA LYS A 39 -5.49 -6.25 5.36
C LYS A 39 -6.41 -5.11 5.81
N ASN A 40 -6.23 -3.90 5.28
CA ASN A 40 -7.05 -2.75 5.64
C ASN A 40 -8.48 -2.88 5.06
N ALA A 41 -8.64 -3.38 3.85
CA ALA A 41 -9.96 -3.62 3.25
C ALA A 41 -10.76 -4.66 4.03
N LEU A 42 -10.12 -5.74 4.50
CA LEU A 42 -10.78 -6.75 5.33
C LEU A 42 -11.18 -6.21 6.70
N ALA A 43 -10.39 -5.29 7.27
CA ALA A 43 -10.70 -4.67 8.56
C ALA A 43 -11.79 -3.60 8.47
N ASN A 44 -12.00 -3.00 7.29
CA ASN A 44 -12.95 -1.91 7.05
C ASN A 44 -13.79 -2.24 5.80
N PRO A 45 -14.68 -3.25 5.88
CA PRO A 45 -15.39 -3.79 4.70
C PRO A 45 -16.40 -2.80 4.08
N ASP A 46 -16.77 -1.78 4.84
CA ASP A 46 -17.65 -0.68 4.44
C ASP A 46 -16.92 0.41 3.63
N LEU A 47 -15.58 0.43 3.66
CA LEU A 47 -14.78 1.41 2.94
C LEU A 47 -14.35 0.89 1.57
N PRO A 48 -14.54 1.67 0.49
CA PRO A 48 -14.00 1.33 -0.82
C PRO A 48 -12.48 1.18 -0.79
N ILE A 49 -11.95 0.23 -1.55
CA ILE A 49 -10.51 -0.07 -1.56
C ILE A 49 -9.68 1.12 -2.07
N GLU A 50 -10.23 1.91 -2.99
CA GLU A 50 -9.64 3.14 -3.52
C GLU A 50 -9.49 4.19 -2.42
N PHE A 51 -10.49 4.33 -1.55
CA PHE A 51 -10.45 5.25 -0.42
C PHE A 51 -9.37 4.86 0.59
N ILE A 52 -9.27 3.57 0.91
CA ILE A 52 -8.22 3.03 1.78
C ILE A 52 -6.83 3.32 1.20
N ARG A 53 -6.65 3.11 -0.11
CA ARG A 53 -5.40 3.42 -0.82
C ARG A 53 -5.03 4.91 -0.67
N GLU A 54 -5.97 5.81 -0.90
CA GLU A 54 -5.74 7.26 -0.82
C GLU A 54 -5.34 7.69 0.59
N ILE A 55 -5.98 7.14 1.64
CA ILE A 55 -5.59 7.40 3.02
C ILE A 55 -4.15 6.94 3.28
N LEU A 56 -3.78 5.74 2.82
CA LEU A 56 -2.43 5.21 3.01
C LEU A 56 -1.38 6.09 2.34
N ILE A 57 -1.67 6.61 1.14
CA ILE A 57 -0.80 7.59 0.47
C ILE A 57 -0.73 8.89 1.29
N ALA A 58 -1.88 9.41 1.73
CA ALA A 58 -1.95 10.65 2.51
C ALA A 58 -1.15 10.57 3.82
N LYS A 59 -1.11 9.41 4.46
CA LYS A 59 -0.32 9.18 5.68
C LYS A 59 1.19 9.25 5.48
N GLU A 60 1.67 8.97 4.27
CA GLU A 60 3.10 9.06 3.92
C GLU A 60 3.47 10.44 3.37
N LEU A 61 2.50 11.26 2.98
CA LEU A 61 2.75 12.64 2.57
C LEU A 61 3.24 13.47 3.76
N PRO A 62 4.15 14.43 3.53
CA PRO A 62 4.56 15.40 4.55
C PRO A 62 3.33 16.05 5.17
N GLN A 63 3.25 16.00 6.50
CA GLN A 63 2.21 16.67 7.26
C GLN A 63 2.77 17.99 7.78
N GLU A 64 2.07 19.08 7.51
CA GLU A 64 2.34 20.35 8.18
C GLU A 64 1.42 20.47 9.39
N PRO A 65 1.93 20.94 10.55
CA PRO A 65 1.08 21.26 11.68
C PRO A 65 0.00 22.26 11.26
N PHE A 66 -1.24 21.95 11.59
CA PHE A 66 -2.33 22.91 11.40
C PHE A 66 -2.15 24.06 12.38
N GLU A 67 -1.92 25.27 11.87
CA GLU A 67 -1.88 26.50 12.65
C GLU A 67 -3.26 27.17 12.65
N PHE A 68 -3.85 27.33 13.83
CA PHE A 68 -5.05 28.14 13.99
C PHE A 68 -4.66 29.61 13.74
N ARG A 69 -5.18 30.20 12.67
CA ARG A 69 -5.07 31.65 12.47
C ARG A 69 -5.99 32.34 13.47
N GLU A 70 -5.42 33.18 14.33
CA GLU A 70 -6.18 34.14 15.12
C GLU A 70 -6.70 35.22 14.16
N GLU A 71 -7.99 35.18 13.84
CA GLU A 71 -8.72 36.32 13.26
C GLU A 71 -9.21 37.26 14.37
#